data_AF-A0A090R249-F1
#
_entry.id   AF-A0A090R249-F1
#
_cell.length_a   1.000
_cell.length_b   1.000
_cell.length_c   1.000
_cell.angle_alpha   90.00
_cell.angle_beta   90.00
_cell.angle_gamma   90.00
#
_symmetry.space_group_name_H-M   'P 1'
#
loop_
_entity.id
_entity.type
_entity.pdbx_description
1 polymer ?
#
loop_
_entity_poly.entity_id
_entity_poly.type
_entity_poly.pdbx_seq_one_letter_code
_entity_poly.pdbx_strand_id
1 'polypeptide(L)'
;MLIYSLLHLTGYELSIDDLKNFRQLHSKTPGHPEYGYAPGVETTTGPLGQGITNAVGMAMAEKALAAQFNREGHDIIDHNTYVFMGDGCLMEGISHEACSLAGTLGLGKLIAFWDDNGISIDGHVEGWFSDDTPKRFEAYGWHVIPAVDGHDADAINAAIEAAKAETSRPT
;
A
#
# COMPACT_ATOMS: atom_id res chain seq x y z
N MET A 1 9.70 4.30 -10.52
CA MET A 1 9.57 3.60 -11.81
C MET A 1 8.57 2.46 -11.80
N LEU A 2 8.48 1.65 -10.73
CA LEU A 2 7.57 0.50 -10.67
C LEU A 2 6.13 0.84 -11.09
N ILE A 3 5.49 1.81 -10.43
CA ILE A 3 4.10 2.17 -10.73
C ILE A 3 3.90 2.63 -12.19
N TYR A 4 4.82 3.40 -12.77
CA TYR A 4 4.72 3.81 -14.18
C TYR A 4 4.85 2.62 -15.13
N SER A 5 5.69 1.63 -14.78
CA SER A 5 5.82 0.40 -15.56
C SER A 5 4.53 -0.41 -15.51
N LEU A 6 3.91 -0.53 -14.33
CA LEU A 6 2.60 -1.16 -14.15
C LEU A 6 1.53 -0.45 -14.97
N LEU A 7 1.39 0.87 -14.83
CA LEU A 7 0.41 1.68 -15.56
C LEU A 7 0.56 1.56 -17.08
N HIS A 8 1.79 1.60 -17.59
CA HIS A 8 2.06 1.39 -19.01
C HIS A 8 1.61 0.00 -19.48
N LEU A 9 1.99 -1.05 -18.76
CA LEU A 9 1.71 -2.44 -19.12
C LEU A 9 0.23 -2.81 -18.98
N THR A 10 -0.50 -2.18 -18.05
CA THR A 10 -1.94 -2.39 -17.87
C THR A 10 -2.80 -1.52 -18.78
N GLY A 11 -2.19 -0.70 -19.63
CA GLY A 11 -2.89 0.01 -20.71
C GLY A 11 -3.44 1.38 -20.33
N TYR A 12 -2.97 2.00 -19.24
CA TYR A 12 -3.24 3.42 -19.00
C TYR A 12 -2.62 4.28 -20.11
N GLU A 13 -3.08 5.54 -20.22
CA GLU A 13 -2.57 6.52 -21.18
C GLU A 13 -1.18 7.06 -20.77
N LEU A 14 -0.21 6.15 -20.68
CA LEU A 14 1.17 6.35 -20.33
C LEU A 14 2.03 5.52 -21.30
N SER A 15 2.66 6.19 -22.26
CA SER A 15 3.38 5.53 -23.36
C SER A 15 4.79 5.08 -22.95
N ILE A 16 5.40 4.24 -23.78
CA ILE A 16 6.81 3.88 -23.61
C ILE A 16 7.76 5.09 -23.70
N ASP A 17 7.37 6.13 -24.46
CA ASP A 17 8.17 7.36 -24.57
C ASP A 17 8.02 8.24 -23.32
N ASP A 18 6.87 8.22 -22.64
CA ASP A 18 6.73 8.82 -21.31
C ASP A 18 7.67 8.15 -20.30
N LEU A 19 7.83 6.82 -20.35
CA LEU A 19 8.78 6.10 -19.49
C LEU A 19 10.24 6.47 -19.79
N LYS A 20 10.61 6.62 -21.06
CA LYS A 20 11.96 7.07 -21.45
C LYS A 20 12.27 8.49 -20.98
N ASN A 21 11.23 9.32 -20.82
CA ASN A 21 11.34 10.68 -20.31
C ASN A 21 11.24 10.77 -18.77
N PHE A 22 11.49 9.68 -18.04
CA PHE A 22 11.51 9.68 -16.59
C PHE A 22 12.39 10.80 -16.02
N ARG A 23 11.84 11.55 -15.04
CA ARG A 23 12.48 12.68 -14.37
C ARG A 23 12.88 13.85 -15.28
N GLN A 24 12.39 13.88 -16.53
CA GLN A 24 12.59 15.03 -17.40
C GLN A 24 11.54 16.11 -17.13
N LEU A 25 11.90 17.37 -17.36
CA LEU A 25 11.04 18.52 -17.15
C LEU A 25 9.71 18.36 -17.90
N HIS A 26 8.59 18.57 -17.19
CA HIS A 26 7.21 18.41 -17.69
C HIS A 26 6.81 17.00 -18.15
N SER A 27 7.61 15.97 -17.88
CA SER A 27 7.20 14.59 -18.14
C SER A 27 6.02 14.17 -17.26
N LYS A 28 5.19 13.24 -17.76
CA LYS A 28 4.16 12.57 -16.96
C LYS A 28 4.75 11.62 -15.91
N THR A 29 6.06 11.38 -15.93
CA THR A 29 6.79 10.42 -15.10
C THR A 29 7.83 11.13 -14.21
N PRO A 30 7.38 11.97 -13.26
CA PRO A 30 8.26 12.64 -12.31
C PRO A 30 9.02 11.66 -11.40
N GLY A 31 9.95 12.18 -10.60
CA GLY A 31 10.84 11.35 -9.78
C GLY A 31 10.15 10.57 -8.67
N HIS A 32 9.04 11.10 -8.16
CA HIS A 32 8.09 10.44 -7.28
C HIS A 32 6.69 10.56 -7.90
N PRO A 33 5.76 9.63 -7.62
CA PRO A 33 4.40 9.72 -8.15
C PRO A 33 3.71 11.01 -7.71
N GLU A 34 3.10 11.72 -8.67
CA GLU A 34 2.33 12.93 -8.44
C GLU A 34 0.90 12.73 -8.95
N TYR A 35 -0.08 12.91 -8.07
CA TYR A 35 -1.50 12.86 -8.41
C TYR A 35 -1.81 13.91 -9.50
N GLY A 36 -2.53 13.49 -10.54
CA GLY A 36 -2.92 14.33 -11.67
C GLY A 36 -1.90 14.43 -12.82
N TYR A 37 -0.68 13.89 -12.68
CA TYR A 37 0.34 13.90 -13.75
C TYR A 37 0.30 12.66 -14.64
N ALA A 38 0.21 11.48 -14.03
CA ALA A 38 0.07 10.21 -14.74
C ALA A 38 -1.31 9.59 -14.44
N PRO A 39 -2.06 9.16 -15.47
CA PRO A 39 -3.29 8.41 -15.29
C PRO A 39 -3.07 7.16 -14.42
N GLY A 40 -3.94 6.95 -13.43
CA GLY A 40 -3.84 5.83 -12.48
C GLY A 40 -2.92 6.06 -11.28
N VAL A 41 -2.31 7.24 -11.14
CA VAL A 41 -1.68 7.64 -9.87
C VAL A 41 -2.74 8.19 -8.93
N GLU A 42 -3.08 7.41 -7.90
CA GLU A 42 -4.14 7.75 -6.93
C GLU A 42 -3.74 8.82 -5.91
N THR A 43 -2.44 8.98 -5.64
CA THR A 43 -1.96 9.94 -4.65
C THR A 43 -0.51 10.35 -4.89
N THR A 44 -0.16 11.57 -4.50
CA THR A 44 1.24 12.02 -4.47
C THR A 44 1.95 11.41 -3.28
N THR A 45 3.03 10.67 -3.55
CA THR A 45 3.88 10.06 -2.52
C THR A 45 5.35 10.48 -2.73
N GLY A 46 6.21 10.13 -1.80
CA GLY A 46 7.62 10.54 -1.78
C GLY A 46 8.07 10.79 -0.34
N PRO A 47 7.37 11.66 0.42
CA PRO A 47 7.50 11.68 1.87
C PRO A 47 7.08 10.33 2.47
N LEU A 48 8.00 9.67 3.15
CA LEU A 48 7.81 8.35 3.73
C LEU A 48 6.66 8.36 4.76
N GLY A 49 5.95 7.23 4.90
CA GLY A 49 4.83 7.08 5.83
C GLY A 49 3.49 7.69 5.38
N GLN A 50 3.48 8.73 4.54
CA GLN A 50 2.22 9.34 4.09
C GLN A 50 1.42 8.44 3.15
N GLY A 51 2.06 7.58 2.34
CA GLY A 51 1.37 6.67 1.43
C GLY A 51 0.43 5.69 2.14
N ILE A 52 0.92 5.00 3.18
CA ILE A 52 0.10 4.11 4.02
C ILE A 52 -0.98 4.89 4.77
N THR A 53 -0.69 6.11 5.21
CA THR A 53 -1.67 6.98 5.88
C THR A 53 -2.82 7.37 4.95
N ASN A 54 -2.50 7.69 3.69
CA ASN A 54 -3.51 7.96 2.65
C ASN A 54 -4.34 6.70 2.36
N ALA A 55 -3.71 5.53 2.29
CA ALA A 55 -4.40 4.25 2.09
C ALA A 55 -5.37 3.92 3.23
N VAL A 56 -5.00 4.21 4.49
CA VAL A 56 -5.92 4.10 5.64
C VAL A 56 -7.14 4.99 5.43
N GLY A 57 -6.95 6.24 5.00
CA GLY A 57 -8.06 7.16 4.68
C GLY A 57 -8.95 6.65 3.54
N MET A 58 -8.37 6.07 2.48
CA MET A 58 -9.12 5.49 1.36
C MET A 58 -9.96 4.28 1.80
N ALA A 59 -9.40 3.38 2.62
CA ALA A 59 -10.13 2.24 3.17
C ALA A 59 -11.24 2.67 4.15
N MET A 60 -11.02 3.74 4.94
CA MET A 60 -12.07 4.35 5.75
C MET A 60 -13.21 4.90 4.89
N ALA A 61 -12.89 5.55 3.77
CA ALA A 61 -13.88 6.09 2.85
C ALA A 61 -14.72 4.98 2.20
N GLU A 62 -14.09 3.91 1.71
CA GLU A 62 -14.77 2.71 1.19
C GLU A 62 -15.76 2.16 2.21
N LYS A 63 -15.28 1.88 3.44
CA LYS A 63 -16.09 1.27 4.50
C LYS A 63 -17.26 2.16 4.89
N ALA A 64 -17.02 3.47 5.03
CA ALA A 64 -18.06 4.43 5.40
C ALA A 64 -19.12 4.58 4.31
N LEU A 65 -18.72 4.63 3.03
CA LEU A 65 -19.66 4.76 1.92
C LEU A 65 -20.43 3.46 1.67
N ALA A 66 -19.78 2.29 1.74
CA ALA A 66 -20.44 1.00 1.67
C ALA A 66 -21.55 0.88 2.73
N ALA A 67 -21.25 1.26 3.99
CA ALA A 67 -22.24 1.25 5.08
C ALA A 67 -23.42 2.22 4.85
N GLN A 68 -23.19 3.34 4.17
CA GLN A 68 -24.23 4.33 3.87
C GLN A 68 -25.11 3.92 2.68
N PHE A 69 -24.51 3.32 1.65
CA PHE A 69 -25.14 3.18 0.34
C PHE A 69 -25.48 1.74 -0.07
N ASN A 70 -24.76 0.73 0.40
CA ASN A 70 -25.10 -0.66 0.07
C ASN A 70 -26.44 -1.04 0.71
N ARG A 71 -27.18 -1.91 0.03
CA ARG A 71 -28.48 -2.45 0.48
C ARG A 71 -28.50 -3.96 0.26
N GLU A 72 -29.46 -4.64 0.87
CA GLU A 72 -29.65 -6.07 0.65
C GLU A 72 -29.77 -6.37 -0.86
N GLY A 73 -28.91 -7.24 -1.38
CA GLY A 73 -28.82 -7.58 -2.80
C GLY A 73 -28.10 -6.56 -3.69
N HIS A 74 -27.54 -5.48 -3.12
CA HIS A 74 -26.93 -4.37 -3.85
C HIS A 74 -25.68 -3.83 -3.15
N ASP A 75 -24.54 -4.46 -3.41
CA ASP A 75 -23.21 -3.99 -2.99
C ASP A 75 -22.57 -3.14 -4.08
N ILE A 76 -22.92 -1.85 -4.10
CA ILE A 76 -22.45 -0.91 -5.13
C ILE A 76 -21.08 -0.30 -4.81
N ILE A 77 -20.65 -0.40 -3.55
CA ILE A 77 -19.31 -0.01 -3.09
C ILE A 77 -18.72 -1.24 -2.41
N ASP A 78 -17.80 -1.87 -3.13
CA ASP A 78 -17.08 -3.05 -2.68
C ASP A 78 -15.74 -3.14 -3.40
N HIS A 79 -14.70 -2.57 -2.80
CA HIS A 79 -13.35 -2.61 -3.37
C HIS A 79 -12.27 -2.63 -2.29
N ASN A 80 -11.11 -3.15 -2.66
CA ASN A 80 -9.95 -3.20 -1.77
C ASN A 80 -9.06 -1.96 -1.93
N THR A 81 -8.34 -1.61 -0.88
CA THR A 81 -7.23 -0.66 -0.90
C THR A 81 -5.92 -1.40 -0.71
N TYR A 82 -5.03 -1.32 -1.70
CA TYR A 82 -3.71 -1.94 -1.65
C TYR A 82 -2.62 -0.89 -1.54
N VAL A 83 -1.58 -1.16 -0.74
CA VAL A 83 -0.45 -0.24 -0.57
C VAL A 83 0.87 -0.97 -0.40
N PHE A 84 1.89 -0.53 -1.13
CA PHE A 84 3.28 -0.97 -0.91
C PHE A 84 3.98 -0.01 0.04
N MET A 85 4.79 -0.55 0.93
CA MET A 85 5.59 0.20 1.88
C MET A 85 6.90 -0.54 2.17
N GLY A 86 7.95 0.19 2.55
CA GLY A 86 9.22 -0.38 2.98
C GLY A 86 9.59 0.09 4.39
N ASP A 87 10.80 -0.27 4.84
CA ASP A 87 11.31 0.06 6.18
C ASP A 87 11.25 1.56 6.48
N GLY A 88 11.58 2.39 5.49
CA GLY A 88 11.48 3.85 5.62
C GLY A 88 10.09 4.33 6.00
N CYS A 89 9.03 3.70 5.49
CA CYS A 89 7.66 4.03 5.88
C CYS A 89 7.35 3.56 7.32
N LEU A 90 7.87 2.41 7.72
CA LEU A 90 7.59 1.80 9.02
C LEU A 90 8.32 2.45 10.19
N MET A 91 9.47 3.08 9.92
CA MET A 91 10.20 3.89 10.89
C MET A 91 9.52 5.23 11.16
N GLU A 92 8.75 5.77 10.21
CA GLU A 92 8.04 7.02 10.39
C GLU A 92 6.88 6.87 11.38
N GLY A 93 6.81 7.77 12.37
CA GLY A 93 5.80 7.71 13.44
C GLY A 93 4.35 7.81 12.93
N ILE A 94 4.14 8.48 11.79
CA ILE A 94 2.80 8.57 11.18
C ILE A 94 2.26 7.20 10.75
N SER A 95 3.14 6.23 10.44
CA SER A 95 2.72 4.86 10.15
C SER A 95 2.14 4.17 11.39
N HIS A 96 2.71 4.42 12.58
CA HIS A 96 2.17 3.92 13.84
C HIS A 96 0.77 4.48 14.10
N GLU A 97 0.61 5.80 13.98
CA GLU A 97 -0.68 6.47 14.20
C GLU A 97 -1.77 5.91 13.28
N ALA A 98 -1.47 5.86 11.97
CA ALA A 98 -2.43 5.40 10.96
C ALA A 98 -2.75 3.91 11.10
N CYS A 99 -1.74 3.05 11.31
CA CYS A 99 -1.95 1.60 11.38
C CYS A 99 -2.63 1.18 12.70
N SER A 100 -2.35 1.87 13.81
CA SER A 100 -3.07 1.70 15.08
C SER A 100 -4.56 2.00 14.91
N LEU A 101 -4.89 3.12 14.25
CA LEU A 101 -6.27 3.47 13.94
C LEU A 101 -6.93 2.46 12.99
N ALA A 102 -6.23 2.02 11.94
CA ALA A 102 -6.74 1.05 10.98
C ALA A 102 -7.16 -0.27 11.62
N GLY A 103 -6.35 -0.78 12.56
CA GLY A 103 -6.67 -1.98 13.32
C GLY A 103 -7.85 -1.77 14.27
N THR A 104 -7.89 -0.64 14.98
CA THR A 104 -9.02 -0.25 15.84
C THR A 104 -10.35 -0.20 15.07
N LEU A 105 -10.31 0.28 13.84
CA LEU A 105 -11.49 0.41 12.97
C LEU A 105 -11.85 -0.89 12.23
N GLY A 106 -11.03 -1.95 12.30
CA GLY A 106 -11.25 -3.20 11.57
C GLY A 106 -11.40 -2.99 10.07
N LEU A 107 -10.41 -2.34 9.44
CA LEU A 107 -10.42 -2.04 8.01
C LEU A 107 -10.02 -3.28 7.16
N GLY A 108 -10.84 -4.32 7.16
CA GLY A 108 -10.52 -5.61 6.51
C GLY A 108 -10.42 -5.63 4.98
N LYS A 109 -10.58 -4.48 4.31
CA LYS A 109 -10.31 -4.31 2.88
C LYS A 109 -9.04 -3.49 2.61
N LEU A 110 -8.27 -3.16 3.65
CA LEU A 110 -6.94 -2.58 3.55
C LEU A 110 -5.91 -3.70 3.59
N ILE A 111 -5.09 -3.80 2.54
CA ILE A 111 -4.03 -4.79 2.42
C ILE A 111 -2.71 -4.06 2.14
N ALA A 112 -1.75 -4.19 3.06
CA ALA A 112 -0.43 -3.60 2.96
C ALA A 112 0.64 -4.65 2.67
N PHE A 113 1.55 -4.33 1.74
CA PHE A 113 2.72 -5.13 1.45
C PHE A 113 3.95 -4.42 1.98
N TRP A 114 4.59 -5.02 2.96
CA TRP A 114 5.90 -4.60 3.44
C TRP A 114 6.99 -5.28 2.62
N ASP A 115 7.73 -4.48 1.84
CA ASP A 115 8.97 -4.90 1.17
C ASP A 115 10.10 -4.99 2.21
N ASP A 116 10.11 -6.10 2.95
CA ASP A 116 11.11 -6.44 3.96
C ASP A 116 12.39 -6.95 3.28
N ASN A 117 13.28 -6.02 2.92
CA ASN A 117 14.52 -6.32 2.22
C ASN A 117 15.79 -6.08 3.05
N GLY A 118 15.63 -5.57 4.28
CA GLY A 118 16.72 -5.33 5.23
C GLY A 118 17.66 -4.16 4.88
N ILE A 119 17.28 -3.27 3.96
CA ILE A 119 18.13 -2.18 3.46
C ILE A 119 17.40 -0.82 3.52
N SER A 120 18.10 0.18 4.05
CA SER A 120 17.78 1.60 3.90
C SER A 120 18.91 2.34 3.17
N ILE A 121 18.81 3.67 3.04
CA ILE A 121 19.85 4.49 2.40
C ILE A 121 21.21 4.33 3.08
N ASP A 122 21.24 4.24 4.42
CA ASP A 122 22.50 4.12 5.19
C ASP A 122 23.04 2.67 5.22
N GLY A 123 22.32 1.71 4.63
CA GLY A 123 22.73 0.32 4.49
C GLY A 123 21.82 -0.65 5.23
N HIS A 124 22.42 -1.67 5.84
CA HIS A 124 21.77 -2.72 6.61
C HIS A 124 21.01 -2.15 7.82
N VAL A 125 19.70 -2.38 7.88
CA VAL A 125 18.77 -1.68 8.78
C VAL A 125 18.98 -2.03 10.25
N GLU A 126 19.60 -3.16 10.58
CA GLU A 126 19.69 -3.73 11.94
C GLU A 126 20.41 -2.78 12.93
N GLY A 127 21.18 -1.82 12.44
CA GLY A 127 21.83 -0.79 13.26
C GLY A 127 20.89 0.29 13.81
N TRP A 128 19.70 0.47 13.22
CA TRP A 128 18.76 1.54 13.59
C TRP A 128 17.27 1.15 13.52
N PHE A 129 16.93 0.00 12.93
CA PHE A 129 15.58 -0.55 12.88
C PHE A 129 15.64 -2.05 13.12
N SER A 130 15.19 -2.45 14.31
CA SER A 130 15.22 -3.85 14.78
C SER A 130 13.91 -4.24 15.47
N ASP A 131 12.81 -3.62 15.07
CA ASP A 131 11.48 -3.93 15.59
C ASP A 131 11.09 -5.37 15.21
N ASP A 132 10.34 -6.03 16.08
CA ASP A 132 9.52 -7.18 15.67
C ASP A 132 8.26 -6.63 14.98
N THR A 133 8.43 -6.25 13.71
CA THR A 133 7.37 -5.63 12.90
C THR A 133 6.10 -6.49 12.84
N PRO A 134 6.16 -7.81 12.60
CA PRO A 134 4.99 -8.67 12.69
C PRO A 134 4.23 -8.52 14.02
N LYS A 135 4.92 -8.63 15.16
CA LYS A 135 4.26 -8.47 16.47
C LYS A 135 3.73 -7.06 16.70
N ARG A 136 4.40 -6.04 16.19
CA ARG A 136 3.92 -4.65 16.25
C ARG A 136 2.57 -4.50 15.56
N PHE A 137 2.40 -5.08 14.38
CA PHE A 137 1.14 -5.03 13.63
C PHE A 137 0.06 -5.92 14.24
N GLU A 138 0.40 -7.10 14.73
CA GLU A 138 -0.52 -7.94 15.51
C GLU A 138 -1.05 -7.18 16.74
N ALA A 139 -0.20 -6.41 17.43
CA ALA A 139 -0.60 -5.59 18.57
C ALA A 139 -1.55 -4.43 18.19
N TYR A 140 -1.50 -3.94 16.95
CA TYR A 140 -2.49 -2.99 16.43
C TYR A 140 -3.82 -3.66 16.07
N GLY A 141 -3.89 -5.00 16.04
CA GLY A 141 -5.07 -5.75 15.61
C GLY A 141 -5.08 -6.06 14.11
N TRP A 142 -3.92 -6.09 13.45
CA TRP A 142 -3.81 -6.54 12.07
C TRP A 142 -3.74 -8.07 11.99
N HIS A 143 -4.13 -8.61 10.84
CA HIS A 143 -3.80 -9.97 10.44
C HIS A 143 -2.44 -9.95 9.75
N VAL A 144 -1.46 -10.67 10.26
CA VAL A 144 -0.11 -10.67 9.68
C VAL A 144 0.16 -12.01 9.02
N ILE A 145 0.65 -11.98 7.79
CA ILE A 145 1.10 -13.15 7.03
C ILE A 145 2.64 -13.07 6.95
N PRO A 146 3.37 -13.67 7.91
CA PRO A 146 4.82 -13.54 7.96
C PRO A 146 5.51 -14.46 6.94
N ALA A 147 6.76 -14.12 6.60
CA ALA A 147 7.69 -14.96 5.85
C ALA A 147 7.18 -15.44 4.48
N VAL A 148 6.46 -14.57 3.76
CA VAL A 148 6.11 -14.78 2.34
C VAL A 148 7.39 -14.62 1.52
N ASP A 149 7.69 -15.60 0.67
CA ASP A 149 8.76 -15.46 -0.32
C ASP A 149 8.32 -14.43 -1.39
N GLY A 150 8.87 -13.22 -1.30
CA GLY A 150 8.55 -12.10 -2.20
C GLY A 150 9.01 -12.29 -3.65
N HIS A 151 9.66 -13.42 -3.97
CA HIS A 151 10.07 -13.79 -5.32
C HIS A 151 9.37 -15.05 -5.85
N ASP A 152 8.44 -15.62 -5.07
CA ASP A 152 7.55 -16.69 -5.49
C ASP A 152 6.12 -16.14 -5.73
N ALA A 153 5.72 -16.13 -7.00
CA ALA A 153 4.41 -15.63 -7.40
C ALA A 153 3.25 -16.42 -6.80
N ASP A 154 3.40 -17.74 -6.60
CA ASP A 154 2.35 -18.57 -6.01
C ASP A 154 2.23 -18.29 -4.51
N ALA A 155 3.36 -18.08 -3.81
CA ALA A 155 3.37 -17.69 -2.41
C ALA A 155 2.72 -16.31 -2.19
N ILE A 156 3.06 -15.33 -3.02
CA ILE A 156 2.45 -13.99 -2.99
C ILE A 156 0.95 -14.08 -3.25
N ASN A 157 0.53 -14.86 -4.26
CA ASN A 157 -0.89 -15.02 -4.57
C ASN A 157 -1.66 -15.69 -3.43
N ALA A 158 -1.09 -16.73 -2.81
CA ALA A 158 -1.68 -17.38 -1.64
C ALA A 158 -1.85 -16.40 -0.45
N ALA A 159 -0.85 -15.53 -0.22
CA ALA A 159 -0.94 -14.50 0.81
C ALA A 159 -2.02 -13.46 0.52
N ILE A 160 -2.16 -13.02 -0.74
CA ILE A 160 -3.21 -12.08 -1.15
C ILE A 160 -4.61 -12.68 -0.97
N GLU A 161 -4.79 -13.94 -1.33
CA GLU A 161 -6.09 -14.62 -1.14
C GLU A 161 -6.43 -14.82 0.34
N ALA A 162 -5.43 -15.14 1.17
CA ALA A 162 -5.61 -15.20 2.63
C ALA A 162 -5.93 -13.82 3.22
N ALA A 163 -5.30 -12.75 2.74
CA ALA A 163 -5.58 -11.37 3.14
C ALA A 163 -7.01 -10.95 2.83
N LYS A 164 -7.49 -11.22 1.60
CA LYS A 164 -8.88 -10.93 1.19
C LYS A 164 -9.92 -11.74 1.97
N ALA A 165 -9.56 -12.95 2.41
CA ALA A 165 -10.47 -13.81 3.18
C ALA A 165 -10.66 -13.31 4.63
N GLU A 166 -9.69 -12.56 5.17
CA GLU A 166 -9.81 -11.88 6.46
C GLU A 166 -10.49 -10.52 6.29
N THR A 167 -11.81 -10.48 6.55
CA THR A 167 -12.61 -9.28 6.34
C THR A 167 -12.80 -8.43 7.60
N SER A 168 -12.32 -8.88 8.76
CA SER A 168 -12.51 -8.21 10.04
C SER A 168 -11.32 -7.35 10.48
N ARG A 169 -10.13 -7.64 9.95
CA ARG A 169 -8.87 -6.95 10.30
C ARG A 169 -8.13 -6.53 9.03
N PRO A 170 -7.47 -5.36 9.01
CA PRO A 170 -6.52 -5.06 7.94
C PRO A 170 -5.41 -6.11 7.92
N THR A 171 -4.86 -6.38 6.73
CA THR A 171 -3.77 -7.36 6.53
C THR A 171 -2.49 -6.67 6.06
#